data_AF-A0A7C2MZW5-F1
#
_entry.id   AF-A0A7C2MZW5-F1
#
_cell.length_a   1.000
_cell.length_b   1.000
_cell.length_c   1.000
_cell.angle_alpha   90.00
_cell.angle_beta   90.00
_cell.angle_gamma   90.00
#
_symmetry.space_group_name_H-M   'P 1'
#
loop_
_entity.id
_entity.type
_entity.pdbx_description
1 polymer ?
#
loop_
_entity_poly.entity_id
_entity_poly.type
_entity_poly.pdbx_seq_one_letter_code
_entity_poly.pdbx_strand_id
1 'polypeptide(L)'
;MPKNLSKSKYLSGLQCEKRLWLEVNDPDKAPEITESQQRLFDQGKEVGIHAQRYFGEGYLIDKNRLRIYECIEETGDAVAIGESII
;
A
#
# COMPACT_ATOMS: atom_id res chain seq x y z
N MET A 1 -10.76 14.51 2.78
CA MET A 1 -10.35 13.26 2.09
C MET A 1 -11.17 12.10 2.65
N PRO A 2 -11.65 11.15 1.83
CA PRO A 2 -12.31 9.95 2.34
C PRO A 2 -11.36 9.21 3.30
N LYS A 3 -11.89 8.81 4.47
CA LYS A 3 -11.13 8.12 5.53
C LYS A 3 -10.91 6.65 5.15
N ASN A 4 -10.13 6.41 4.11
CA ASN A 4 -9.79 5.06 3.67
C ASN A 4 -8.76 4.46 4.63
N LEU A 5 -9.05 3.24 5.10
CA LEU A 5 -8.20 2.48 6.00
C LEU A 5 -7.20 1.66 5.18
N SER A 6 -5.95 2.12 5.12
CA SER A 6 -4.86 1.33 4.55
C SER A 6 -4.37 0.28 5.56
N LYS A 7 -3.61 -0.72 5.08
CA LYS A 7 -2.91 -1.68 5.94
C LYS A 7 -2.10 -0.98 7.04
N SER A 8 -1.35 0.06 6.70
CA SER A 8 -0.57 0.84 7.67
C SER A 8 -1.45 1.50 8.72
N LYS A 9 -2.55 2.15 8.33
CA LYS A 9 -3.49 2.80 9.28
C LYS A 9 -4.19 1.79 10.18
N TYR A 10 -4.55 0.61 9.67
CA TYR A 10 -5.10 -0.46 10.49
C TYR A 10 -4.09 -0.91 11.56
N LEU A 11 -2.83 -1.15 11.18
CA LEU A 11 -1.76 -1.47 12.12
C LEU A 11 -1.51 -0.34 13.12
N SER A 12 -1.57 0.93 12.70
CA SER A 12 -1.49 2.09 13.60
C SER A 12 -2.58 2.05 14.65
N GLY A 13 -3.83 1.78 14.25
CA GLY A 13 -4.97 1.67 15.15
C GLY A 13 -4.85 0.50 16.13
N LEU A 14 -4.42 -0.67 15.64
CA LEU A 14 -4.15 -1.84 16.47
C LEU A 14 -3.07 -1.58 17.52
N GLN A 15 -2.03 -0.83 17.17
CA GLN A 15 -0.98 -0.48 18.11
C GLN A 15 -1.43 0.59 19.11
N CYS A 16 -2.11 1.64 18.63
CA CYS A 16 -2.59 2.75 19.43
C CYS A 16 -3.63 3.58 18.65
N GLU A 17 -4.87 3.63 19.13
CA GLU A 17 -5.94 4.41 18.51
C GLU A 17 -5.59 5.90 18.38
N LYS A 18 -4.89 6.47 19.38
CA LYS A 18 -4.43 7.87 19.34
C LYS A 18 -3.45 8.12 18.19
N ARG A 19 -2.57 7.17 17.89
CA ARG A 19 -1.65 7.28 16.75
C ARG A 19 -2.42 7.33 15.43
N LEU A 20 -3.37 6.41 15.22
CA LEU A 20 -4.24 6.45 14.05
C LEU A 20 -5.00 7.78 13.94
N TRP A 21 -5.51 8.28 15.06
CA TRP A 21 -6.23 9.55 15.08
C TRP A 21 -5.34 10.72 14.63
N LEU A 22 -4.09 10.80 15.14
CA LEU A 22 -3.12 11.82 14.74
C LEU A 22 -2.77 11.70 13.26
N GLU A 23 -2.45 10.50 12.77
CA GLU A 23 -2.12 10.26 11.35
C GLU A 23 -3.24 10.70 10.38
N VAL A 24 -4.51 10.67 10.81
CA VAL A 24 -5.67 10.98 9.96
C VAL A 24 -6.13 12.43 10.11
N ASN A 25 -6.09 12.98 11.33
CA ASN A 25 -6.73 14.27 11.63
C ASN A 25 -5.72 15.38 11.95
N ASP A 26 -4.46 15.05 12.28
CA ASP A 26 -3.43 16.00 12.68
C ASP A 26 -2.01 15.48 12.32
N PRO A 27 -1.72 15.30 11.02
CA PRO A 27 -0.51 14.61 10.55
C PRO A 27 0.78 15.35 10.92
N ASP A 28 0.74 16.67 11.12
CA ASP A 28 1.91 17.46 11.54
C ASP A 28 2.39 17.10 12.95
N LYS A 29 1.54 16.45 13.76
CA LYS A 29 1.88 15.91 15.08
C LYS A 29 2.24 14.43 15.05
N ALA A 30 2.09 13.75 13.91
CA ALA A 30 2.56 12.39 13.77
C ALA A 30 4.10 12.39 13.77
N PRO A 31 4.75 11.42 14.43
CA PRO A 31 6.20 11.32 14.38
C PRO A 31 6.67 11.10 12.94
N GLU A 32 7.72 11.81 12.55
CA GLU A 32 8.37 11.59 11.26
C GLU A 32 8.92 10.16 11.16
N ILE A 33 9.00 9.68 9.92
CA ILE A 33 9.60 8.39 9.62
C ILE A 33 11.10 8.51 9.87
N THR A 34 11.64 7.72 10.81
CA THR A 34 13.07 7.69 11.08
C THR A 34 13.82 7.03 9.92
N GLU A 35 15.10 7.32 9.76
CA GLU A 35 15.92 6.64 8.74
C GLU A 35 15.92 5.11 8.90
N SER A 36 15.89 4.62 10.15
CA SER A 36 15.82 3.18 10.42
C SER A 36 14.50 2.57 9.95
N GLN A 37 13.38 3.27 10.13
CA GLN A 37 12.08 2.86 9.61
C GLN A 37 12.06 2.92 8.08
N GLN A 38 12.62 3.98 7.49
CA GLN A 38 12.72 4.12 6.04
C GLN A 38 13.51 2.96 5.42
N ARG A 39 14.65 2.59 6.01
CA ARG A 39 15.45 1.42 5.56
C ARG A 39 14.66 0.11 5.58
N LEU A 40 13.80 -0.10 6.59
CA LEU A 40 12.92 -1.28 6.65
C LEU A 40 11.86 -1.26 5.54
N PHE A 41 11.28 -0.09 5.25
CA PHE A 41 10.32 0.06 4.16
C PHE A 41 10.96 -0.17 2.80
N ASP A 42 12.15 0.38 2.59
CA ASP A 42 12.91 0.21 1.34
C ASP A 42 13.30 -1.26 1.15
N GLN A 43 13.77 -1.93 2.21
CA GLN A 43 14.04 -3.36 2.16
C GLN A 43 12.78 -4.17 1.81
N GLY A 44 11.63 -3.85 2.41
CA GLY A 44 10.36 -4.50 2.08
C GLY A 44 9.95 -4.28 0.62
N LYS A 45 10.20 -3.08 0.07
CA LYS A 45 9.95 -2.76 -1.34
C LYS A 45 10.84 -3.59 -2.27
N GLU A 46 12.14 -3.69 -1.98
CA GLU A 46 13.07 -4.49 -2.77
C GLU A 46 12.67 -5.98 -2.75
N VAL A 47 12.30 -6.52 -1.60
CA VAL A 47 11.78 -7.89 -1.50
C VAL A 47 10.54 -8.07 -2.37
N GLY A 48 9.61 -7.11 -2.38
CA GLY A 48 8.43 -7.13 -3.24
C GLY A 48 8.77 -7.17 -4.73
N ILE A 49 9.73 -6.34 -5.17
CA ILE A 49 10.22 -6.32 -6.56
C ILE A 49 10.85 -7.67 -6.95
N HIS A 50 11.67 -8.24 -6.08
CA HIS A 50 12.27 -9.55 -6.31
C HIS A 50 11.22 -10.67 -6.33
N ALA A 51 10.23 -10.63 -5.44
CA ALA A 51 9.14 -11.59 -5.42
C ALA A 51 8.34 -11.54 -6.72
N GLN A 52 7.96 -10.36 -7.21
CA GLN A 52 7.26 -10.20 -8.49
C GLN A 52 8.06 -10.83 -9.63
N ARG A 53 9.37 -10.55 -9.72
CA ARG A 53 10.25 -11.15 -10.74
C ARG A 53 10.36 -12.66 -10.63
N TYR A 54 10.36 -13.19 -9.41
CA TYR A 54 10.50 -14.62 -9.15
C TYR A 54 9.23 -15.39 -9.49
N PHE A 55 8.08 -14.89 -9.07
CA PHE A 55 6.80 -15.57 -9.29
C PHE A 55 6.30 -15.42 -10.73
N GLY A 56 6.72 -14.39 -11.48
CA GLY A 56 6.70 -14.41 -12.95
C GLY A 56 5.96 -13.26 -13.64
N GLU A 57 5.46 -13.55 -14.86
CA GLU A 57 4.85 -12.66 -15.86
C GLU A 57 3.38 -12.26 -15.57
N GLY A 58 3.07 -11.90 -14.33
CA GLY A 58 1.73 -11.42 -13.97
C GLY A 58 1.46 -10.01 -14.49
N TYR A 59 0.19 -9.69 -14.76
CA TYR A 59 -0.19 -8.33 -15.14
C TYR A 59 -0.15 -7.38 -13.93
N LEU A 60 0.76 -6.41 -13.95
CA LEU A 60 0.94 -5.47 -12.84
C LEU A 60 0.04 -4.24 -12.98
N ILE A 61 -0.86 -4.06 -12.02
CA ILE A 61 -1.67 -2.85 -11.85
C ILE A 61 -0.83 -1.76 -11.15
N ASP A 62 -0.05 -1.00 -11.91
CA ASP A 62 0.85 0.04 -11.39
C ASP A 62 0.25 1.45 -11.45
N LYS A 63 -0.76 1.68 -10.60
CA LYS A 63 -1.42 2.99 -10.47
C LYS A 63 -1.22 3.60 -9.09
N ASN A 64 -1.25 4.93 -9.04
CA ASN A 64 -1.13 5.68 -7.80
C ASN A 64 -2.25 5.29 -6.82
N ARG A 65 -1.92 5.09 -5.54
CA ARG A 65 -2.88 4.70 -4.48
C ARG A 65 -4.05 5.66 -4.29
N LEU A 66 -3.95 6.91 -4.75
CA LEU A 66 -5.05 7.89 -4.76
C LEU A 66 -6.12 7.58 -5.83
N ARG A 67 -5.81 6.72 -6.80
CA ARG A 67 -6.67 6.31 -7.91
C ARG A 67 -7.25 4.91 -7.72
N ILE A 68 -7.65 4.60 -6.49
CA ILE A 68 -8.09 3.24 -6.12
C ILE A 68 -9.24 2.70 -6.98
N TYR A 69 -10.17 3.55 -7.40
CA TYR A 69 -11.27 3.13 -8.29
C TYR A 69 -10.76 2.71 -9.66
N GLU A 70 -9.79 3.43 -10.24
CA GLU A 70 -9.15 3.05 -11.50
C GLU A 70 -8.38 1.72 -11.39
N CYS A 71 -7.80 1.43 -10.22
CA CYS A 71 -7.14 0.14 -9.97
C CYS A 71 -8.16 -1.01 -9.91
N ILE A 72 -9.31 -0.79 -9.28
CA ILE A 72 -10.38 -1.79 -9.15
C ILE A 72 -10.96 -2.11 -10.54
N GLU A 73 -11.23 -1.09 -11.36
CA GLU A 73 -11.71 -1.26 -12.73
C GLU A 73 -10.71 -2.05 -13.57
N GLU A 74 -9.43 -1.64 -13.60
CA GLU A 74 -8.39 -2.32 -14.37
C GLU A 74 -8.17 -3.77 -13.91
N THR A 75 -8.29 -4.03 -12.61
CA THR A 75 -8.25 -5.39 -12.07
C THR A 75 -9.42 -6.22 -12.59
N GLY A 76 -10.62 -5.63 -12.66
CA GLY A 76 -11.80 -6.26 -13.25
C GLY A 76 -11.59 -6.62 -14.71
N ASP A 77 -11.04 -5.69 -15.50
CA ASP A 77 -10.74 -5.90 -16.92
C ASP A 77 -9.69 -7.00 -17.12
N ALA A 78 -8.59 -6.98 -16.36
CA ALA A 78 -7.53 -7.98 -16.43
C ALA A 78 -8.04 -9.39 -16.11
N VAL A 79 -8.89 -9.51 -15.07
CA VAL A 79 -9.54 -10.78 -14.71
C VAL A 79 -10.49 -11.25 -15.82
N ALA A 80 -11.25 -10.34 -16.43
CA ALA A 80 -12.22 -10.68 -17.48
C ALA A 80 -11.56 -11.21 -18.76
N ILE A 81 -10.38 -10.71 -19.13
CA ILE A 81 -9.62 -11.19 -20.30
C ILE A 81 -8.73 -12.40 -20.00
N GLY A 82 -8.67 -12.84 -18.74
CA GLY A 82 -7.93 -14.02 -18.31
C GLY A 82 -6.42 -13.81 -18.16
N GLU A 83 -6.00 -12.59 -17.81
CA GLU A 83 -4.59 -12.33 -17.48
C GLU A 83 -4.14 -13.24 -16.34
N SER A 84 -2.88 -13.69 -16.41
CA SER A 84 -2.30 -14.55 -15.39
C SER A 84 -2.20 -13.81 -14.06
N ILE A 85 -2.99 -14.26 -13.08
CA ILE A 85 -2.95 -13.82 -11.70
C ILE A 85 -1.80 -14.58 -11.04
N ILE A 86 -0.61 -14.00 -11.05
CA ILE A 86 0.48 -14.50 -10.21
C ILE A 86 0.31 -13.96 -8.79
#